data_AF-A0A7C1BBB9-F1
#
_entry.id   AF-A0A7C1BBB9-F1
#
_cell.length_a   1.000
_cell.length_b   1.000
_cell.length_c   1.000
_cell.angle_alpha   90.00
_cell.angle_beta   90.00
_cell.angle_gamma   90.00
#
_symmetry.space_group_name_H-M   'P 1'
#
loop_
_entity.id
_entity.type
_entity.pdbx_description
1 polymer ?
#
loop_
_entity_poly.entity_id
_entity_poly.type
_entity_poly.pdbx_seq_one_letter_code
_entity_poly.pdbx_strand_id
1 'polypeptide(L)'
;TIGLSSTLAMMALGVLFIVIFKSAKAAENFATIFMTIVMFFTGVYFPISFLPGWLRRIADYIPVKYVAQGIRYSLGVEKMEVWFFWNINLWFFVFGVILLWLSSRIFFKPE
;
A
#
# COMPACT_ATOMS: atom_id res chain seq x y z
N THR A 1 -9.44 9.34 9.15
CA THR A 1 -8.65 9.97 8.08
C THR A 1 -7.79 8.94 7.35
N ILE A 2 -6.97 8.15 8.06
CA ILE A 2 -6.11 7.12 7.46
C ILE A 2 -6.86 6.13 6.56
N GLY A 3 -8.05 5.66 6.97
CA GLY A 3 -8.81 4.70 6.17
C GLY A 3 -9.21 5.24 4.79
N LEU A 4 -9.47 6.55 4.64
CA LEU A 4 -9.86 7.14 3.37
C LEU A 4 -8.63 7.32 2.45
N SER A 5 -7.55 7.90 2.98
CA SER A 5 -6.31 8.13 2.23
C SER A 5 -5.66 6.81 1.79
N SER A 6 -5.63 5.80 2.67
CA SER A 6 -5.10 4.48 2.36
C SER A 6 -5.94 3.77 1.31
N THR A 7 -7.28 3.83 1.40
CA THR A 7 -8.16 3.18 0.43
C THR A 7 -7.96 3.77 -0.96
N LEU A 8 -7.90 5.09 -1.07
CA LEU A 8 -7.63 5.78 -2.34
C LEU A 8 -6.29 5.31 -2.95
N ALA A 9 -5.23 5.29 -2.14
CA ALA A 9 -3.91 4.86 -2.59
C ALA A 9 -3.88 3.39 -3.03
N MET A 10 -4.53 2.49 -2.28
CA MET A 10 -4.58 1.06 -2.58
C MET A 10 -5.44 0.78 -3.82
N MET A 11 -6.55 1.49 -4.01
CA MET A 11 -7.34 1.40 -5.23
C MET A 11 -6.52 1.86 -6.45
N ALA A 12 -5.80 2.97 -6.32
CA ALA A 12 -4.95 3.48 -7.38
C ALA A 12 -3.84 2.48 -7.78
N LEU A 13 -3.23 1.82 -6.80
CA LEU A 13 -2.30 0.71 -7.03
C LEU A 13 -2.97 -0.46 -7.74
N GLY A 14 -4.16 -0.87 -7.31
CA GLY A 14 -4.91 -1.97 -7.93
C GLY A 14 -5.20 -1.71 -9.41
N VAL A 15 -5.59 -0.48 -9.77
CA VAL A 15 -5.79 -0.08 -11.17
C VAL A 15 -4.48 -0.16 -11.97
N LEU A 16 -3.36 0.31 -11.39
CA LEU A 16 -2.05 0.19 -12.03
C LEU A 16 -1.67 -1.27 -12.29
N PHE A 17 -1.94 -2.15 -11.33
CA PHE A 17 -1.71 -3.59 -11.48
C PHE A 17 -2.49 -4.14 -12.68
N ILE A 18 -3.78 -3.81 -12.82
CA ILE A 18 -4.60 -4.26 -13.95
C ILE A 18 -4.02 -3.79 -15.30
N VAL A 19 -3.51 -2.56 -15.38
CA VAL A 19 -2.88 -2.01 -16.60
C VAL A 19 -1.63 -2.79 -17.02
N ILE A 20 -0.87 -3.35 -16.06
CA ILE A 20 0.36 -4.11 -16.35
C ILE A 20 0.04 -5.50 -16.90
N PHE A 21 -1.07 -6.10 -16.49
CA PHE A 21 -1.44 -7.46 -16.85
C PHE A 21 -2.40 -7.50 -18.04
N LYS A 22 -2.02 -8.21 -19.11
CA LYS A 22 -2.83 -8.37 -20.34
C LYS A 22 -4.16 -9.11 -20.13
N SER A 23 -4.38 -9.74 -18.98
CA SER A 23 -5.60 -10.49 -18.64
C SER A 23 -6.01 -10.21 -17.20
N ALA A 24 -7.28 -9.82 -17.01
CA ALA A 24 -7.85 -9.54 -15.70
C ALA A 24 -7.73 -10.74 -14.73
N LYS A 25 -7.96 -11.95 -15.24
CA LYS A 25 -7.87 -13.19 -14.43
C LYS A 25 -6.44 -13.51 -14.00
N ALA A 26 -5.45 -13.23 -14.86
CA ALA A 26 -4.05 -13.38 -14.50
C ALA A 26 -3.62 -12.32 -13.47
N ALA A 27 -4.10 -11.08 -13.61
CA ALA A 27 -3.85 -9.99 -12.67
C ALA A 27 -4.38 -10.31 -11.27
N GLU A 28 -5.60 -10.83 -11.17
CA GLU A 28 -6.23 -11.19 -9.89
C GLU A 28 -5.47 -12.31 -9.16
N ASN A 29 -5.13 -13.38 -9.88
CA ASN A 29 -4.36 -14.49 -9.31
C ASN A 29 -2.98 -14.03 -8.83
N PHE A 30 -2.30 -13.22 -9.64
CA PHE A 30 -1.01 -12.64 -9.26
C PHE A 30 -1.14 -11.73 -8.03
N ALA A 31 -2.13 -10.83 -8.03
CA ALA A 31 -2.36 -9.90 -6.94
C ALA A 31 -2.59 -10.64 -5.62
N THR A 32 -3.33 -11.76 -5.64
CA THR A 32 -3.57 -12.56 -4.44
C THR A 32 -2.26 -13.11 -3.87
N ILE A 33 -1.45 -13.79 -4.69
CA ILE A 33 -0.16 -14.36 -4.26
C ILE A 33 0.79 -13.25 -3.80
N PHE A 34 0.85 -12.15 -4.55
CA PHE A 34 1.67 -10.99 -4.22
C PHE A 34 1.27 -10.38 -2.88
N MET A 35 -0.03 -10.20 -2.63
CA MET A 35 -0.53 -9.65 -1.38
C MET A 35 -0.26 -10.57 -0.19
N THR A 36 -0.34 -11.89 -0.37
CA THR A 36 0.08 -12.85 0.66
C THR A 36 1.53 -12.63 1.07
N ILE A 37 2.44 -12.47 0.10
CA ILE A 37 3.86 -12.19 0.38
C ILE A 37 4.01 -10.83 1.07
N VAL A 38 3.37 -9.79 0.55
CA VAL A 38 3.43 -8.43 1.09
C VAL A 38 2.95 -8.39 2.56
N MET A 39 1.89 -9.12 2.90
CA MET A 39 1.35 -9.15 4.27
C MET A 39 2.39 -9.59 5.32
N PHE A 40 3.31 -10.49 4.98
CA PHE A 40 4.38 -10.89 5.91
C PHE A 40 5.27 -9.71 6.33
N PHE A 41 5.46 -8.74 5.46
CA PHE A 41 6.28 -7.56 5.74
C PHE A 41 5.53 -6.42 6.44
N THR A 42 4.22 -6.54 6.61
CA THR A 42 3.38 -5.49 7.24
C THR A 42 3.40 -5.51 8.76
N GLY A 43 3.93 -6.58 9.35
CA GLY A 43 3.89 -6.80 10.80
C GLY A 43 2.58 -7.38 11.33
N VAL A 44 1.66 -7.79 10.44
CA VAL A 44 0.34 -8.31 10.82
C VAL A 44 0.41 -9.79 11.26
N TYR A 45 1.20 -10.61 10.59
CA TYR A 45 1.38 -12.03 10.98
C TYR A 45 2.40 -12.21 12.12
N PHE A 46 3.50 -11.46 12.09
CA PHE A 46 4.50 -11.44 13.14
C PHE A 46 5.12 -10.04 13.26
N PRO A 47 5.67 -9.66 14.43
CA PRO A 47 6.33 -8.37 14.59
C PRO A 47 7.50 -8.18 13.62
N ILE A 48 7.58 -7.01 12.97
CA ILE A 48 8.67 -6.65 12.04
C ILE A 48 10.04 -6.67 12.74
N SER A 49 10.07 -6.51 14.06
CA SER A 49 11.28 -6.63 14.88
C SER A 49 11.93 -8.00 14.85
N PHE A 50 11.19 -9.06 14.48
CA PHE A 50 11.72 -10.43 14.36
C PHE A 50 12.38 -10.67 12.99
N LEU A 51 12.20 -9.77 12.02
CA LEU A 51 12.84 -9.91 10.72
C LEU A 51 14.34 -9.60 10.81
N PRO A 52 15.20 -10.38 10.13
CA PRO A 52 16.59 -10.03 9.89
C PRO A 52 16.72 -8.60 9.33
N GLY A 53 17.80 -7.89 9.69
CA GLY A 53 17.94 -6.47 9.37
C GLY A 53 17.83 -6.12 7.89
N TRP A 54 18.16 -7.04 6.98
CA TRP A 54 17.99 -6.86 5.54
C TRP A 54 16.51 -6.95 5.11
N LEU A 55 15.74 -7.90 5.65
CA LEU A 55 14.29 -8.02 5.41
C LEU A 55 13.53 -6.83 5.98
N ARG A 56 13.98 -6.31 7.13
CA ARG A 56 13.39 -5.11 7.73
C ARG A 56 13.52 -3.88 6.82
N ARG A 57 14.67 -3.70 6.17
CA ARG A 57 14.85 -2.62 5.19
C ARG A 57 13.92 -2.76 3.98
N ILE A 58 13.68 -3.98 3.51
CA ILE A 58 12.72 -4.21 2.42
C ILE A 58 11.30 -3.84 2.88
N ALA A 59 10.91 -4.21 4.10
CA ALA A 59 9.62 -3.86 4.67
C ALA A 59 9.37 -2.35 4.74
N ASP A 60 10.42 -1.54 4.89
CA ASP A 60 10.31 -0.07 4.94
C ASP A 60 9.83 0.56 3.62
N TYR A 61 10.00 -0.13 2.49
CA TYR A 61 9.51 0.33 1.20
C TYR A 61 8.08 -0.12 0.88
N ILE A 62 7.49 -0.99 1.71
CA ILE A 62 6.17 -1.56 1.45
C ILE A 62 5.09 -0.60 1.94
N PRO A 63 4.26 -0.02 1.06
CA PRO A 63 3.26 0.97 1.46
C PRO A 63 2.24 0.38 2.45
N VAL A 64 1.85 -0.89 2.25
CA VAL A 64 0.86 -1.58 3.09
C VAL A 64 1.28 -1.63 4.56
N LYS A 65 2.60 -1.61 4.86
CA LYS A 65 3.11 -1.53 6.24
C LYS A 65 2.59 -0.29 6.96
N TYR A 66 2.64 0.87 6.31
CA TYR A 66 2.23 2.15 6.91
C TYR A 66 0.71 2.25 7.07
N VAL A 67 -0.05 1.57 6.21
CA VAL A 67 -1.51 1.44 6.38
C VAL A 67 -1.81 0.68 7.68
N ALA A 68 -1.19 -0.48 7.88
CA ALA A 68 -1.38 -1.28 9.09
C ALA A 68 -0.96 -0.50 10.35
N GLN A 69 0.16 0.23 10.28
CA GLN A 69 0.64 1.06 11.39
C GLN A 69 -0.33 2.22 11.71
N GLY A 70 -0.86 2.90 10.69
CA GLY A 70 -1.83 3.99 10.89
C GLY A 70 -3.17 3.50 11.45
N ILE A 71 -3.60 2.29 11.09
CA ILE A 71 -4.78 1.65 11.70
C ILE A 71 -4.53 1.35 13.18
N ARG A 72 -3.40 0.72 13.53
CA ARG A 72 -3.05 0.42 14.93
C ARG A 72 -2.93 1.67 15.79
N TYR A 73 -2.37 2.74 15.24
CA TYR A 73 -2.33 4.05 15.89
C TYR A 73 -3.74 4.61 16.12
N SER A 74 -4.62 4.53 15.11
CA SER A 74 -6.00 5.02 15.22
C SER A 74 -6.84 4.23 16.24
N LEU A 75 -6.51 2.96 16.45
CA LEU A 75 -7.13 2.09 17.46
C LEU A 75 -6.49 2.24 18.86
N GLY A 76 -5.46 3.07 19.01
CA GLY A 76 -4.75 3.27 20.29
C GLY A 76 -3.84 2.11 20.71
N VAL A 77 -3.56 1.17 19.82
CA VAL A 77 -2.74 -0.02 20.09
C VAL A 77 -1.24 0.30 20.01
N GLU A 78 -0.85 1.22 19.13
CA GLU A 78 0.54 1.61 18.90
C GLU A 78 0.68 3.12 19.07
N LYS A 79 1.72 3.57 19.78
CA LYS A 79 2.02 5.01 19.89
C LYS A 79 2.81 5.46 18.67
N MET A 80 2.33 6.50 18.00
CA MET A 80 2.97 7.13 16.85
C MET A 80 2.99 8.63 17.08
N GLU A 81 4.02 9.31 16.60
CA GLU A 81 4.02 10.77 16.58
C GLU A 81 2.91 11.29 15.66
N VAL A 82 2.16 12.29 16.14
CA VAL A 82 1.05 12.91 15.39
C VAL A 82 1.53 13.43 14.04
N TRP A 83 2.72 14.03 13.99
CA TRP A 83 3.34 14.52 12.76
C TRP A 83 3.60 13.40 11.74
N PHE A 84 4.13 12.27 12.18
CA PHE A 84 4.39 11.14 11.31
C PHE A 84 3.09 10.57 10.73
N PHE A 85 2.02 10.51 11.53
CA PHE A 85 0.70 10.10 11.07
C PHE A 85 0.15 11.01 9.95
N TRP A 86 0.24 12.33 10.12
CA TRP A 86 -0.20 13.27 9.08
C TRP A 86 0.65 13.19 7.81
N ASN A 87 1.97 12.98 7.95
CA ASN A 87 2.85 12.76 6.81
C ASN A 87 2.46 11.50 6.02
N ILE A 88 2.19 10.37 6.71
CA ILE A 88 1.71 9.15 6.05
C ILE A 88 0.41 9.42 5.27
N ASN A 89 -0.54 10.11 5.89
CA ASN A 89 -1.81 10.44 5.25
C ASN A 89 -1.63 11.30 3.99
N LEU A 90 -0.77 12.32 4.06
CA LEU A 90 -0.47 13.20 2.94
C LEU A 90 0.22 12.44 1.81
N TRP A 91 1.21 11.61 2.14
CA TRP A 91 1.90 10.76 1.15
C TRP A 91 0.93 9.81 0.45
N PHE A 92 0.05 9.13 1.19
CA PHE A 92 -0.95 8.27 0.57
C PHE A 92 -1.94 9.03 -0.31
N PHE A 93 -2.39 10.21 0.13
CA PHE A 93 -3.29 11.02 -0.66
C PHE A 93 -2.63 11.47 -1.98
N VAL A 94 -1.43 12.05 -1.90
CA VAL A 94 -0.67 12.51 -3.08
C VAL A 94 -0.34 11.34 -4.01
N PHE A 95 0.15 10.24 -3.45
CA PHE A 95 0.48 9.03 -4.21
C PHE A 95 -0.75 8.44 -4.90
N GLY A 96 -1.88 8.34 -4.20
CA GLY A 96 -3.14 7.87 -4.77
C GLY A 96 -3.63 8.75 -5.92
N VAL A 97 -3.58 10.08 -5.76
CA VAL A 97 -3.97 11.03 -6.82
C VAL A 97 -3.04 10.91 -8.04
N ILE A 98 -1.71 10.85 -7.83
CA ILE A 98 -0.73 10.71 -8.92
C ILE A 98 -0.94 9.40 -9.67
N LEU A 99 -1.13 8.28 -8.96
CA LEU A 99 -1.34 6.98 -9.60
C LEU A 99 -2.66 6.91 -10.37
N LEU A 100 -3.74 7.46 -9.84
CA LEU A 100 -5.01 7.54 -10.58
C LEU A 100 -4.86 8.39 -11.84
N TRP A 101 -4.14 9.51 -11.75
CA TRP A 101 -3.87 10.37 -12.90
C TRP A 101 -3.01 9.66 -13.97
N LEU A 102 -1.96 8.95 -13.56
CA LEU A 102 -1.12 8.15 -14.46
C LEU A 102 -1.90 7.00 -15.10
N SER A 103 -2.65 6.24 -14.30
CA SER A 103 -3.48 5.13 -14.77
C SER A 103 -4.52 5.61 -15.77
N SER A 104 -5.19 6.74 -15.50
CA SER A 104 -6.11 7.40 -16.43
C SER A 104 -5.42 7.71 -17.77
N ARG A 105 -4.23 8.33 -17.75
CA ARG A 105 -3.46 8.64 -18.96
C ARG A 105 -3.07 7.41 -19.78
N ILE A 106 -2.79 6.29 -19.13
CA ILE A 106 -2.43 5.05 -19.82
C ILE A 106 -3.68 4.36 -20.38
N PHE A 107 -4.79 4.38 -19.65
CA PHE A 107 -6.06 3.78 -20.06
C PHE A 107 -6.73 4.51 -21.22
N PHE A 108 -6.57 5.84 -21.31
CA PHE A 108 -7.15 6.66 -22.38
C PHE A 108 -6.28 6.82 -23.62
N LYS A 109 -5.20 6.04 -23.80
CA LYS A 109 -4.56 5.97 -25.13
C LYS A 109 -5.48 5.15 -26.04
N PRO A 110 -6.12 5.77 -27.05
CA PRO A 110 -6.88 5.01 -28.02
C PRO A 110 -5.89 4.16 -28.82
N GLU A 111 -6.19 2.87 -28.95
CA GLU A 111 -5.64 2.04 -30.02
C GLU A 111 -6.08 2.57 -31.39
#